data_AF-A0A9E5VSW3-F1
#
_entry.id   AF-A0A9E5VSW3-F1
#
_cell.length_a   1.000
_cell.length_b   1.000
_cell.length_c   1.000
_cell.angle_alpha   90.00
_cell.angle_beta   90.00
_cell.angle_gamma   90.00
#
_symmetry.space_group_name_H-M   'P 1'
#
loop_
_entity.id
_entity.type
_entity.pdbx_description
1 polymer ?
#
loop_
_entity_poly.entity_id
_entity_poly.type
_entity_poly.pdbx_seq_one_letter_code
_entity_poly.pdbx_strand_id
1 'polypeptide(L)' 'AIAEGVEYEKQFEYLRAFDCDMVQGYYISRPLSEDAAIEFLTRWPG' A
#
# COMPACT_ATOMS: atom_id res chain seq x y z
N ALA A 1 -10.57 -9.28 -1.31
CA ALA A 1 -9.27 -9.90 -1.02
C ALA A 1 -8.23 -8.82 -0.70
N ILE A 2 -7.30 -9.13 0.20
CA ILE A 2 -6.10 -8.32 0.45
C ILE A 2 -4.89 -8.99 -0.18
N ALA A 3 -4.06 -8.24 -0.89
CA ALA A 3 -2.79 -8.71 -1.43
C ALA A 3 -1.62 -8.08 -0.65
N GLU A 4 -0.82 -8.93 -0.01
CA GLU A 4 0.35 -8.52 0.77
C GLU A 4 1.66 -8.74 0.00
N GLY A 5 2.68 -7.94 0.30
CA GLY A 5 4.00 -8.03 -0.33
C GLY A 5 4.10 -7.31 -1.67
N VAL A 6 3.31 -6.26 -1.90
CA VAL A 6 3.39 -5.44 -3.12
C VAL A 6 4.58 -4.47 -3.02
N GLU A 7 5.57 -4.65 -3.86
CA GLU A 7 6.84 -3.89 -3.85
C GLU A 7 7.02 -3.01 -5.09
N TYR A 8 6.41 -3.38 -6.21
CA TYR A 8 6.59 -2.71 -7.50
C TYR A 8 5.26 -2.30 -8.13
N GLU A 9 5.27 -1.21 -8.91
CA GLU A 9 4.12 -0.68 -9.64
C GLU A 9 3.43 -1.74 -10.52
N LYS A 10 4.20 -2.56 -11.23
CA LYS A 10 3.66 -3.65 -12.06
C LYS A 10 2.78 -4.64 -11.28
N GLN A 11 3.13 -4.93 -10.02
CA GLN A 11 2.31 -5.83 -9.18
C GLN A 11 1.00 -5.14 -8.77
N PHE A 12 1.09 -3.85 -8.41
CA PHE A 12 -0.08 -3.04 -8.09
C PHE A 12 -1.05 -2.93 -9.28
N GLU A 13 -0.55 -2.61 -10.47
CA GLU A 13 -1.36 -2.54 -11.70
C GLU A 13 -2.03 -3.87 -12.02
N TYR A 14 -1.30 -4.98 -11.90
CA TYR A 14 -1.85 -6.32 -12.07
C TYR A 14 -2.99 -6.57 -11.08
N LEU A 15 -2.77 -6.37 -9.78
CA LEU A 15 -3.79 -6.61 -8.75
C LEU A 15 -5.02 -5.71 -8.92
N ARG A 16 -4.81 -4.46 -9.33
CA ARG A 16 -5.89 -3.51 -9.64
C ARG A 16 -6.74 -3.98 -10.82
N ALA A 17 -6.13 -4.56 -11.86
CA ALA A 17 -6.85 -5.07 -13.03
C ALA A 17 -7.69 -6.32 -12.74
N PHE A 18 -7.43 -7.01 -11.63
CA PHE A 18 -8.18 -8.18 -11.16
C PHE A 18 -9.08 -7.86 -9.95
N ASP A 19 -9.45 -6.58 -9.78
CA ASP A 19 -10.37 -6.11 -8.74
C ASP A 19 -9.94 -6.53 -7.30
N CYS A 20 -8.64 -6.48 -7.02
CA CYS A 20 -8.16 -6.64 -5.65
C CYS A 20 -8.57 -5.44 -4.79
N ASP A 21 -9.33 -5.68 -3.72
CA ASP A 21 -9.91 -4.61 -2.89
C ASP A 21 -8.84 -3.79 -2.14
N MET A 22 -7.79 -4.43 -1.66
CA MET A 22 -6.76 -3.80 -0.82
C MET A 22 -5.37 -4.37 -1.10
N VAL A 23 -4.36 -3.52 -1.00
CA VAL A 23 -2.95 -3.89 -1.14
C VAL A 23 -2.15 -3.45 0.08
N GLN A 24 -1.15 -4.26 0.44
CA GLN A 24 -0.15 -3.92 1.44
C GLN A 24 1.24 -4.27 0.89
N GLY A 25 2.19 -3.35 1.05
CA GLY A 25 3.60 -3.63 0.79
C GLY A 25 4.41 -2.37 0.63
N TYR A 26 5.71 -2.54 0.38
CA TYR A 26 6.67 -1.43 0.31
C TYR A 26 6.40 -0.45 -0.83
N TYR A 27 5.60 -0.85 -1.83
CA TYR A 27 5.10 0.05 -2.86
C TYR A 27 4.22 1.17 -2.27
N ILE A 28 3.45 0.88 -1.22
CA ILE A 28 2.64 1.87 -0.49
C ILE A 28 3.50 2.56 0.58
N SER A 29 4.09 1.77 1.48
CA SER A 29 4.98 2.25 2.52
C SER A 29 5.73 1.09 3.17
N ARG A 30 6.91 1.35 3.73
CA ARG A 30 7.57 0.41 4.66
C ARG A 30 6.85 0.42 6.02
N PRO A 31 7.04 -0.58 6.90
CA PRO A 31 6.59 -0.51 8.28
C PRO A 31 7.12 0.76 8.95
N LEU A 32 6.24 1.48 9.61
CA LEU A 32 6.52 2.76 10.25
C LEU A 32 6.37 2.62 11.77
N SER A 33 7.04 3.49 12.52
CA SER A 33 6.70 3.72 13.93
C SER A 33 5.33 4.40 14.03
N GLU A 34 4.75 4.42 15.23
CA GLU A 34 3.46 5.04 15.50
C GLU A 34 3.40 6.51 15.01
N ASP A 35 4.34 7.35 15.44
CA ASP A 35 4.38 8.77 15.06
C ASP A 35 4.46 8.95 13.54
N ALA A 36 5.31 8.16 12.88
CA ALA A 36 5.48 8.21 11.43
C ALA A 36 4.23 7.71 10.68
N ALA A 37 3.53 6.71 11.22
CA ALA A 37 2.27 6.23 10.67
C ALA A 37 1.17 7.30 10.76
N ILE A 38 1.08 8.01 11.90
CA ILE A 38 0.11 9.11 12.07
C ILE A 38 0.41 10.25 11.08
N GLU A 39 1.68 10.64 10.92
CA GLU A 39 2.08 11.66 9.94
C GLU A 39 1.75 11.22 8.51
N PHE A 40 2.06 9.97 8.17
CA PHE A 40 1.75 9.39 6.86
C PHE A 40 0.24 9.43 6.57
N LEU A 41 -0.59 8.96 7.50
CA LEU A 41 -2.05 8.96 7.36
C LEU A 41 -2.63 10.39 7.24
N THR A 42 -2.04 11.36 7.93
CA THR A 42 -2.49 12.77 7.86
C THR A 42 -2.21 13.40 6.50
N ARG A 43 -1.15 12.96 5.80
CA ARG A 43 -0.73 13.49 4.50
C ARG A 43 -1.16 12.62 3.32
N TRP A 44 -1.69 11.43 3.58
CA TRP A 44 -2.01 10.46 2.53
C TRP A 44 -3.13 11.01 1.62
N PRO A 45 -2.86 11.22 0.33
CA PRO A 45 -3.84 11.82 -0.57
C PRO A 45 -4.93 10.84 -1.02
N GLY A 46 -4.74 9.52 -0.84
CA GLY A 46 -5.59 8.51 -1.47
C GLY A 46 -5.17 8.29 -2.91
#